data_AF-A0A971WEX4-F1
#
_entry.id   AF-A0A971WEX4-F1
#
_cell.length_a   1.000
_cell.length_b   1.000
_cell.length_c   1.000
_cell.angle_alpha   90.00
_cell.angle_beta   90.00
_cell.angle_gamma   90.00
#
_symmetry.space_group_name_H-M   'P 1'
#
loop_
_entity.id
_entity.type
_entity.pdbx_description
1 polymer ?
#
loop_
_entity_poly.entity_id
_entity_poly.type
_entity_poly.pdbx_seq_one_letter_code
_entity_poly.pdbx_strand_id
1 'polypeptide(L)'
;IASFIQHKLNTTALAHLSCVSSSRDEVSALIDDLQARGIENVLALRGDIPQDTPFPNAGYYKNASSLVEEIKARGGFCIGAACYPEGHVESANKEEDMKHLKAKVDSGVDFLVTQMFFDNNVLYSFLYNALRTGIDVPISAGVMPVTNSRQIERICEMAGTSLTPKFKTIVDKFGDNPDALKQAGIAYATDQIVDLIANGVRGIHIYTMNKPDIALKIISNLSYILDVNG
;
A
#
# COMPACT_ATOMS: atom_id res chain seq x y z
N ILE A 1 2.94 -10.80 -15.55
CA ILE A 1 1.78 -9.89 -15.36
C ILE A 1 2.16 -8.44 -15.64
N ALA A 2 3.14 -7.85 -14.94
CA ALA A 2 3.57 -6.45 -15.15
C ALA A 2 3.86 -6.12 -16.62
N SER A 3 4.64 -6.96 -17.32
CA SER A 3 4.93 -6.81 -18.75
C SER A 3 3.69 -6.84 -19.65
N PHE A 4 2.67 -7.63 -19.31
CA PHE A 4 1.40 -7.63 -20.06
C PHE A 4 0.64 -6.30 -19.84
N ILE A 5 0.55 -5.83 -18.61
CA ILE A 5 -0.11 -4.55 -18.28
C ILE A 5 0.57 -3.39 -19.01
N GLN A 6 1.91 -3.33 -18.98
CA GLN A 6 2.66 -2.24 -19.60
C GLN A 6 2.61 -2.27 -21.13
N HIS A 7 2.90 -3.43 -21.75
CA HIS A 7 3.10 -3.48 -23.20
C HIS A 7 1.84 -3.86 -23.99
N LYS A 8 0.86 -4.51 -23.37
CA LYS A 8 -0.40 -4.89 -24.04
C LYS A 8 -1.56 -3.97 -23.67
N LEU A 9 -1.59 -3.44 -22.45
CA LEU A 9 -2.66 -2.53 -22.00
C LEU A 9 -2.23 -1.06 -21.98
N ASN A 10 -0.96 -0.75 -22.28
CA ASN A 10 -0.39 0.60 -22.26
C ASN A 10 -0.60 1.33 -20.92
N THR A 11 -0.53 0.58 -19.82
CA THR A 11 -0.68 1.11 -18.46
C THR A 11 0.61 0.91 -17.70
N THR A 12 1.15 1.97 -17.09
CA THR A 12 2.36 1.87 -16.25
C THR A 12 2.15 0.84 -15.14
N ALA A 13 3.01 -0.18 -15.11
CA ALA A 13 2.91 -1.25 -14.13
C ALA A 13 3.87 -1.00 -12.95
N LEU A 14 3.39 -1.24 -11.74
CA LEU A 14 4.20 -1.30 -10.51
C LEU A 14 4.36 -2.76 -10.10
N ALA A 15 5.55 -3.31 -10.24
CA ALA A 15 5.82 -4.70 -9.88
C ALA A 15 6.10 -4.83 -8.38
N HIS A 16 5.30 -5.63 -7.66
CA HIS A 16 5.58 -5.92 -6.25
C HIS A 16 6.69 -6.96 -6.14
N LEU A 17 7.71 -6.66 -5.33
CA LEU A 17 8.88 -7.53 -5.11
C LEU A 17 9.06 -7.78 -3.61
N SER A 18 8.97 -9.03 -3.19
CA SER A 18 9.14 -9.45 -1.79
C SER A 18 10.40 -10.29 -1.61
N CYS A 19 11.08 -10.15 -0.47
CA CYS A 19 12.39 -10.78 -0.24
C CYS A 19 12.43 -11.86 0.86
N VAL A 20 11.39 -12.00 1.69
CA VAL A 20 11.41 -12.89 2.87
C VAL A 20 11.45 -14.38 2.54
N SER A 21 11.01 -14.78 1.35
CA SER A 21 10.94 -16.19 0.93
C SER A 21 11.85 -16.53 -0.24
N SER A 22 12.80 -15.64 -0.57
CA SER A 22 13.67 -15.79 -1.74
C SER A 22 15.13 -15.53 -1.40
N SER A 23 16.01 -16.34 -1.97
CA SER A 23 17.45 -16.12 -1.93
C SER A 23 17.84 -14.85 -2.67
N ARG A 24 19.02 -14.30 -2.37
CA ARG A 24 19.57 -13.16 -3.11
C ARG A 24 19.66 -13.41 -4.61
N ASP A 25 20.07 -14.61 -5.03
CA ASP A 25 20.19 -14.96 -6.45
C ASP A 25 18.83 -14.96 -7.16
N GLU A 26 17.78 -15.46 -6.52
CA GLU A 26 16.42 -15.44 -7.07
C GLU A 26 15.88 -14.01 -7.22
N VAL A 27 16.08 -13.17 -6.21
CA VAL A 27 15.68 -11.76 -6.25
C VAL A 27 16.46 -11.01 -7.32
N SER A 28 17.77 -11.23 -7.39
CA SER A 28 18.67 -10.66 -8.38
C SER A 28 18.25 -11.03 -9.81
N ALA A 29 17.96 -12.31 -10.06
CA ALA A 29 17.46 -12.77 -11.36
C ALA A 29 16.10 -12.16 -11.71
N LEU A 30 15.23 -11.97 -10.72
CA LEU A 30 13.92 -11.33 -10.92
C LEU A 30 14.06 -9.84 -11.26
N ILE A 31 14.97 -9.11 -10.62
CA ILE A 31 15.26 -7.71 -10.96
C ILE A 31 15.80 -7.61 -12.39
N ASP A 32 16.66 -8.55 -12.82
CA ASP A 32 17.17 -8.59 -14.20
C ASP A 32 16.06 -8.86 -15.22
N ASP A 33 15.16 -9.79 -14.94
CA ASP A 33 14.00 -10.07 -15.81
C ASP A 33 13.05 -8.87 -15.91
N LEU A 34 12.82 -8.14 -14.81
CA LEU A 34 12.02 -6.91 -14.82
C LEU A 34 12.66 -5.83 -15.71
N GLN A 35 13.96 -5.61 -15.57
CA GLN A 35 14.71 -4.62 -16.36
C GLN A 35 14.75 -5.02 -17.85
N ALA A 36 14.99 -6.29 -18.16
CA ALA A 36 14.98 -6.81 -19.53
C ALA A 36 13.61 -6.67 -20.20
N ARG A 37 12.52 -6.66 -19.41
CA ARG A 37 11.16 -6.41 -19.87
C ARG A 37 10.78 -4.93 -19.89
N GLY A 38 11.70 -4.03 -19.57
CA GLY A 38 11.49 -2.59 -19.54
C GLY A 38 10.54 -2.13 -18.44
N ILE A 39 10.39 -2.88 -17.35
CA ILE A 39 9.63 -2.43 -16.18
C ILE A 39 10.50 -1.45 -15.40
N GLU A 40 9.96 -0.27 -15.12
CA GLU A 40 10.70 0.83 -14.48
C GLU A 40 10.22 1.12 -13.06
N ASN A 41 9.11 0.53 -12.60
CA ASN A 41 8.54 0.81 -11.29
C ASN A 41 8.41 -0.46 -10.47
N VAL A 42 8.96 -0.46 -9.26
CA VAL A 42 8.93 -1.59 -8.32
C VAL A 42 8.48 -1.16 -6.95
N LEU A 43 7.67 -1.97 -6.28
CA LEU A 43 7.30 -1.81 -4.87
C LEU A 43 8.09 -2.83 -4.05
N ALA A 44 9.12 -2.35 -3.36
CA ALA A 44 9.98 -3.17 -2.52
C ALA A 44 9.28 -3.47 -1.18
N LEU A 45 9.07 -4.75 -0.92
CA LEU A 45 8.39 -5.26 0.26
C LEU A 45 9.29 -6.28 0.97
N ARG A 46 9.17 -6.37 2.29
CA ARG A 46 9.73 -7.52 3.00
C ARG A 46 8.98 -8.79 2.62
N GLY A 47 7.65 -8.72 2.67
CA GLY A 47 6.75 -9.86 2.60
C GLY A 47 6.37 -10.38 4.00
N ASP A 48 5.37 -11.26 4.01
CA ASP A 48 4.88 -11.91 5.23
C ASP A 48 5.69 -13.19 5.49
N ILE A 49 6.08 -13.43 6.73
CA ILE A 49 6.77 -14.65 7.13
C ILE A 49 5.73 -15.78 7.13
N PRO A 50 5.88 -16.85 6.33
CA PRO A 50 4.94 -17.97 6.37
C PRO A 50 5.03 -18.66 7.73
N GLN A 51 3.87 -18.97 8.34
CA GLN A 51 3.75 -19.44 9.72
C GLN A 51 4.55 -20.72 10.02
N ASP A 52 4.85 -21.54 9.00
CA ASP A 52 5.47 -22.86 9.15
C ASP A 52 6.88 -22.98 8.53
N THR A 53 7.51 -21.87 8.13
CA THR A 53 8.88 -21.87 7.60
C THR A 53 9.88 -21.36 8.64
N PRO A 54 10.99 -22.09 8.93
CA PRO A 54 12.09 -21.53 9.70
C PRO A 54 12.57 -20.24 9.03
N PHE A 55 12.84 -19.20 9.84
CA PHE A 55 13.40 -17.95 9.32
C PHE A 55 14.61 -18.29 8.44
N PRO A 56 14.66 -17.78 7.21
CA PRO A 56 15.55 -18.38 6.24
C PRO A 56 17.03 -18.18 6.64
N ASN A 57 17.83 -19.19 6.29
CA ASN A 57 19.26 -19.32 6.63
C ASN A 57 20.12 -18.14 6.10
N ALA A 58 21.41 -18.15 6.42
CA ALA A 58 22.40 -17.21 5.87
C ALA A 58 22.27 -17.12 4.32
N GLY A 59 22.00 -15.91 3.79
CA GLY A 59 21.82 -15.65 2.35
C GLY A 59 20.54 -14.90 1.98
N TYR A 60 19.60 -14.72 2.91
CA TYR A 60 18.32 -14.06 2.68
C TYR A 60 18.32 -12.61 3.19
N TYR A 61 17.39 -11.81 2.67
CA TYR A 61 17.21 -10.42 3.07
C TYR A 61 16.58 -10.34 4.46
N LYS A 62 17.26 -9.65 5.39
CA LYS A 62 16.74 -9.45 6.76
C LYS A 62 15.68 -8.36 6.85
N ASN A 63 15.72 -7.37 5.95
CA ASN A 63 14.79 -6.25 5.92
C ASN A 63 14.57 -5.74 4.49
N ALA A 64 13.50 -4.97 4.29
CA ALA A 64 13.19 -4.37 2.99
C ALA A 64 14.24 -3.35 2.53
N SER A 65 14.96 -2.69 3.44
CA SER A 65 15.99 -1.71 3.09
C SER A 65 17.13 -2.34 2.28
N SER A 66 17.55 -3.56 2.64
CA SER A 66 18.58 -4.30 1.88
C SER A 66 18.13 -4.60 0.45
N LEU A 67 16.82 -4.85 0.24
CA LEU A 67 16.24 -5.04 -1.09
C LEU A 67 16.26 -3.72 -1.88
N VAL A 68 15.91 -2.61 -1.25
CA VAL A 68 15.96 -1.27 -1.87
C VAL A 68 17.39 -0.95 -2.33
N GLU A 69 18.40 -1.20 -1.50
CA GLU A 69 19.82 -0.96 -1.87
C GLU A 69 20.23 -1.75 -3.11
N GLU A 70 19.85 -3.03 -3.19
CA GLU A 70 20.18 -3.88 -4.35
C GLU A 70 19.50 -3.40 -5.64
N ILE A 71 18.21 -3.02 -5.56
CA ILE A 71 17.49 -2.43 -6.69
C ILE A 71 18.11 -1.09 -7.09
N LYS A 72 18.46 -0.23 -6.12
CA LYS A 72 19.05 1.09 -6.38
C LYS A 72 20.41 0.97 -7.05
N ALA A 73 21.22 -0.02 -6.65
CA ALA A 73 22.54 -0.28 -7.25
C ALA A 73 22.45 -0.71 -8.72
N ARG A 74 21.37 -1.38 -9.14
CA ARG A 74 21.11 -1.71 -10.56
C ARG A 74 20.77 -0.47 -11.40
N GLY A 75 20.10 0.50 -10.79
CA GLY A 75 19.63 1.72 -11.45
C GLY A 75 18.46 1.48 -12.41
N GLY A 76 17.87 2.56 -12.92
CA GLY A 76 16.77 2.50 -13.89
C GLY A 76 15.38 2.19 -13.31
N PHE A 77 15.27 2.05 -11.99
CA PHE A 77 14.00 1.86 -11.30
C PHE A 77 13.59 3.08 -10.48
N CYS A 78 12.29 3.39 -10.52
CA CYS A 78 11.56 4.13 -9.50
C CYS A 78 11.09 3.15 -8.42
N ILE A 79 11.54 3.35 -7.18
CA ILE A 79 11.38 2.40 -6.09
C ILE A 79 10.34 2.91 -5.10
N GLY A 80 9.21 2.22 -5.01
CA GLY A 80 8.23 2.42 -3.95
C GLY A 80 8.49 1.52 -2.74
N ALA A 81 7.98 1.91 -1.58
CA ALA A 81 7.89 1.02 -0.41
C ALA A 81 6.59 1.20 0.39
N ALA A 82 6.21 0.17 1.15
CA ALA A 82 5.03 0.24 2.03
C ALA A 82 5.32 1.09 3.30
N CYS A 83 4.30 1.74 3.86
CA CYS A 83 4.37 2.39 5.18
C CYS A 83 3.06 2.19 5.96
N TYR A 84 3.08 2.37 7.28
CA TYR A 84 1.98 1.93 8.16
C TYR A 84 1.51 3.10 9.02
N PRO A 85 0.42 3.81 8.66
CA PRO A 85 -0.06 4.98 9.42
C PRO A 85 -0.35 4.70 10.90
N GLU A 86 -0.76 3.47 11.21
CA GLU A 86 -1.02 2.99 12.58
C GLU A 86 0.18 2.27 13.22
N GLY A 87 1.31 2.19 12.51
CA GLY A 87 2.50 1.43 12.89
C GLY A 87 2.43 -0.04 12.47
N HIS A 88 3.58 -0.62 12.14
CA HIS A 88 3.67 -2.06 11.86
C HIS A 88 3.47 -2.90 13.13
N VAL A 89 2.79 -4.03 13.02
CA VAL A 89 2.44 -4.91 14.18
C VAL A 89 3.64 -5.51 14.89
N GLU A 90 4.73 -5.72 14.16
CA GLU A 90 6.00 -6.22 14.71
C GLU A 90 6.88 -5.09 15.28
N SER A 91 6.51 -3.82 15.07
CA SER A 91 7.23 -2.69 15.64
C SER A 91 6.81 -2.48 17.09
N ALA A 92 7.78 -2.23 17.98
CA ALA A 92 7.51 -2.07 19.41
C ALA A 92 6.57 -0.89 19.71
N ASN A 93 6.61 0.16 18.88
CA ASN A 93 5.72 1.32 18.92
C ASN A 93 5.84 2.10 17.59
N LYS A 94 4.98 3.11 17.42
CA LYS A 94 4.95 3.98 16.23
C LYS A 94 6.23 4.79 16.01
N GLU A 95 6.96 5.12 17.08
CA GLU A 95 8.21 5.90 16.97
C GLU A 95 9.33 5.04 16.37
N GLU A 96 9.48 3.80 16.85
CA GLU A 96 10.43 2.84 16.28
C GLU A 96 10.08 2.48 14.83
N ASP A 97 8.78 2.33 14.53
CA ASP A 97 8.32 2.10 13.15
C ASP A 97 8.72 3.26 12.22
N MET A 98 8.58 4.51 12.70
CA MET A 98 8.97 5.70 11.95
C MET A 98 10.49 5.77 11.72
N LYS A 99 11.32 5.36 12.70
CA LYS A 99 12.78 5.27 12.53
C LYS A 99 13.15 4.25 11.46
N HIS A 100 12.52 3.08 11.47
CA HIS A 100 12.73 2.06 10.42
C HIS A 100 12.27 2.55 9.05
N LEU A 101 11.14 3.27 8.99
CA LEU A 101 10.68 3.87 7.75
C LEU A 101 11.68 4.90 7.22
N LYS A 102 12.22 5.77 8.07
CA LYS A 102 13.27 6.73 7.69
C LYS A 102 14.51 6.03 7.14
N ALA A 103 15.01 5.00 7.82
CA ALA A 103 16.16 4.23 7.36
C ALA A 103 15.91 3.57 5.98
N LYS A 104 14.68 3.12 5.74
CA LYS A 104 14.27 2.57 4.44
C LYS A 104 14.14 3.65 3.35
N VAL A 105 13.71 4.85 3.71
CA VAL A 105 13.70 5.98 2.75
C VAL A 105 15.13 6.35 2.39
N ASP A 106 16.01 6.45 3.38
CA ASP A 106 17.42 6.77 3.20
C ASP A 106 18.19 5.74 2.37
N SER A 107 17.70 4.51 2.28
CA SER A 107 18.30 3.49 1.40
C SER A 107 17.96 3.69 -0.10
N GLY A 108 17.12 4.67 -0.44
CA GLY A 108 16.90 5.09 -1.83
C GLY A 108 15.47 4.91 -2.39
N VAL A 109 14.46 4.85 -1.52
CA VAL A 109 13.04 4.82 -1.92
C VAL A 109 12.63 6.17 -2.52
N ASP A 110 11.89 6.15 -3.62
CA ASP A 110 11.43 7.34 -4.35
C ASP A 110 9.99 7.74 -3.98
N PHE A 111 9.16 6.80 -3.50
CA PHE A 111 7.82 7.10 -2.98
C PHE A 111 7.31 6.03 -1.99
N LEU A 112 6.27 6.36 -1.23
CA LEU A 112 5.63 5.46 -0.28
C LEU A 112 4.16 5.21 -0.63
N VAL A 113 3.68 4.01 -0.29
CA VAL A 113 2.25 3.65 -0.32
C VAL A 113 1.86 3.24 1.09
N THR A 114 0.84 3.85 1.65
CA THR A 114 0.37 3.48 2.99
C THR A 114 -0.39 2.17 2.95
N GLN A 115 -0.29 1.38 4.00
CA GLN A 115 -1.30 0.39 4.34
C GLN A 115 -2.68 1.06 4.42
N MET A 116 -3.74 0.28 4.20
CA MET A 116 -5.11 0.73 4.36
C MET A 116 -5.37 1.31 5.75
N PHE A 117 -6.24 2.33 5.81
CA PHE A 117 -6.70 2.95 7.04
C PHE A 117 -8.16 3.39 6.89
N PHE A 118 -8.90 3.47 8.00
CA PHE A 118 -10.32 3.86 8.01
C PHE A 118 -10.57 5.23 8.68
N ASP A 119 -9.53 5.90 9.16
CA ASP A 119 -9.64 7.25 9.71
C ASP A 119 -8.61 8.17 9.06
N ASN A 120 -9.07 9.19 8.33
CA ASN A 120 -8.17 10.13 7.65
C ASN A 120 -7.27 10.89 8.64
N ASN A 121 -7.72 11.10 9.89
CA ASN A 121 -6.90 11.75 10.91
C ASN A 121 -5.65 10.93 11.27
N VAL A 122 -5.73 9.60 11.15
CA VAL A 122 -4.57 8.71 11.31
C VAL A 122 -3.55 8.99 10.22
N LEU A 123 -3.98 9.12 8.96
CA LEU A 123 -3.07 9.48 7.87
C LEU A 123 -2.49 10.88 8.09
N TYR A 124 -3.30 11.89 8.41
CA TYR A 124 -2.80 13.26 8.60
C TYR A 124 -1.76 13.35 9.72
N SER A 125 -2.01 12.65 10.84
CA SER A 125 -1.05 12.53 11.94
C SER A 125 0.23 11.81 11.50
N PHE A 126 0.11 10.78 10.66
CA PHE A 126 1.25 10.07 10.11
C PHE A 126 2.08 10.96 9.17
N LEU A 127 1.46 11.66 8.22
CA LEU A 127 2.13 12.57 7.29
C LEU A 127 2.89 13.67 8.02
N TYR A 128 2.30 14.26 9.06
CA TYR A 128 2.96 15.25 9.90
C TYR A 128 4.21 14.68 10.60
N ASN A 129 4.10 13.48 11.17
CA ASN A 129 5.23 12.84 11.86
C ASN A 129 6.33 12.39 10.89
N ALA A 130 5.96 11.90 9.71
CA ALA A 130 6.90 11.55 8.64
C ALA A 130 7.73 12.77 8.23
N LEU A 131 7.07 13.90 7.95
CA LEU A 131 7.73 15.16 7.60
C LEU A 131 8.65 15.64 8.73
N ARG A 132 8.19 15.59 10.00
CA ARG A 132 9.01 15.97 11.17
C ARG A 132 10.26 15.10 11.34
N THR A 133 10.25 13.87 10.82
CA THR A 133 11.38 12.93 10.88
C THR A 133 12.27 13.04 9.64
N GLY A 134 11.99 13.97 8.73
CA GLY A 134 12.74 14.20 7.51
C GLY A 134 12.43 13.22 6.39
N ILE A 135 11.23 12.63 6.39
CA ILE A 135 10.71 11.86 5.25
C ILE A 135 9.93 12.83 4.36
N ASP A 136 10.47 13.13 3.18
CA ASP A 136 9.95 14.12 2.22
C ASP A 136 9.50 13.51 0.88
N VAL A 137 9.74 12.21 0.67
CA VAL A 137 9.27 11.48 -0.51
C VAL A 137 7.73 11.47 -0.58
N PRO A 138 7.13 11.47 -1.79
CA PRO A 138 5.67 11.41 -1.95
C PRO A 138 5.06 10.19 -1.27
N ILE A 139 3.92 10.39 -0.59
CA ILE A 139 3.18 9.33 0.10
C ILE A 139 1.78 9.21 -0.50
N SER A 140 1.47 8.06 -1.09
CA SER A 140 0.14 7.72 -1.61
C SER A 140 -0.72 7.06 -0.53
N ALA A 141 -1.93 7.55 -0.34
CA ALA A 141 -2.90 7.01 0.61
C ALA A 141 -3.53 5.72 0.07
N GLY A 142 -3.29 4.61 0.76
CA GLY A 142 -3.92 3.32 0.51
C GLY A 142 -5.37 3.30 1.01
N VAL A 143 -6.34 3.17 0.10
CA VAL A 143 -7.77 3.15 0.42
C VAL A 143 -8.36 1.80 -0.01
N MET A 144 -8.99 1.09 0.94
CA MET A 144 -9.68 -0.17 0.67
C MET A 144 -11.20 -0.02 0.84
N PRO A 145 -11.99 -0.17 -0.24
CA PRO A 145 -13.44 -0.25 -0.14
C PRO A 145 -13.84 -1.62 0.42
N VAL A 146 -14.44 -1.63 1.62
CA VAL A 146 -14.87 -2.87 2.26
C VAL A 146 -16.26 -3.24 1.76
N THR A 147 -16.35 -4.35 1.03
CA THR A 147 -17.54 -4.70 0.23
C THR A 147 -18.07 -6.10 0.49
N ASN A 148 -17.49 -6.83 1.43
CA ASN A 148 -18.05 -8.08 1.92
C ASN A 148 -17.62 -8.35 3.38
N SER A 149 -18.37 -9.22 4.06
CA SER A 149 -18.20 -9.46 5.49
C SER A 149 -16.89 -10.19 5.84
N ARG A 150 -16.40 -11.07 4.96
CA ARG A 150 -15.10 -11.73 5.12
C ARG A 150 -13.93 -10.76 5.13
N GLN A 151 -14.01 -9.67 4.35
CA GLN A 151 -12.99 -8.61 4.40
C GLN A 151 -12.95 -7.96 5.77
N ILE A 152 -14.11 -7.76 6.41
CA ILE A 152 -14.20 -7.14 7.74
C ILE A 152 -13.50 -8.01 8.78
N GLU A 153 -13.80 -9.31 8.79
CA GLU A 153 -13.14 -10.28 9.68
C GLU A 153 -11.62 -10.22 9.50
N ARG A 154 -11.15 -10.28 8.25
CA ARG A 154 -9.72 -10.21 7.94
C ARG A 154 -9.08 -8.87 8.36
N ILE A 155 -9.77 -7.75 8.19
CA ILE A 155 -9.27 -6.43 8.66
C ILE A 155 -9.14 -6.43 10.18
N CYS A 156 -10.09 -7.02 10.90
CA CYS A 156 -10.04 -7.14 12.36
C CYS A 156 -8.93 -8.09 12.83
N GLU A 157 -8.65 -9.15 12.08
CA GLU A 157 -7.57 -10.11 12.36
C GLU A 157 -6.18 -9.59 11.99
N MET A 158 -6.08 -8.77 10.95
CA MET A 158 -4.88 -8.02 10.61
C MET A 158 -4.67 -6.96 11.70
N ALA A 159 -3.92 -7.34 12.74
CA ALA A 159 -3.53 -6.44 13.80
C ALA A 159 -3.01 -5.12 13.20
N GLY A 160 -3.36 -3.99 13.82
CA GLY A 160 -2.83 -2.68 13.44
C GLY A 160 -3.69 -1.82 12.52
N THR A 161 -4.94 -2.19 12.18
CA THR A 161 -5.89 -1.21 11.60
C THR A 161 -7.13 -1.03 12.47
N SER A 162 -7.41 0.20 12.90
CA SER A 162 -8.52 0.51 13.79
C SER A 162 -9.79 0.87 13.00
N LEU A 163 -10.88 0.12 13.23
CA LEU A 163 -12.18 0.46 12.63
C LEU A 163 -12.84 1.62 13.39
N THR A 164 -13.24 2.66 12.65
CA THR A 164 -13.97 3.81 13.21
C THR A 164 -15.38 3.42 13.66
N PRO A 165 -15.98 4.14 14.63
CA PRO A 165 -17.38 3.92 15.02
C PRO A 165 -18.34 4.02 13.83
N LYS A 166 -18.14 5.01 12.94
CA LYS A 166 -18.91 5.19 11.69
C LYS A 166 -18.86 3.91 10.84
N PHE A 167 -17.68 3.34 10.69
CA PHE A 167 -17.49 2.11 9.92
C PHE A 167 -18.16 0.90 10.59
N LYS A 168 -18.00 0.73 11.91
CA LYS A 168 -18.68 -0.34 12.67
C LYS A 168 -20.20 -0.29 12.51
N THR A 169 -20.80 0.90 12.61
CA THR A 169 -22.25 1.07 12.42
C THR A 169 -22.71 0.66 11.01
N ILE A 170 -21.92 0.95 9.97
CA ILE A 170 -22.22 0.50 8.59
C ILE A 170 -22.21 -1.03 8.52
N VAL A 171 -21.19 -1.66 9.11
CA VAL A 171 -21.07 -3.12 9.15
C VAL A 171 -22.24 -3.74 9.91
N ASP A 172 -22.55 -3.26 11.10
CA ASP A 172 -23.62 -3.80 11.94
C ASP A 172 -24.99 -3.69 11.24
N LYS A 173 -25.19 -2.63 10.45
CA LYS A 173 -26.48 -2.38 9.77
C LYS A 173 -26.63 -3.14 8.46
N PHE A 174 -25.56 -3.27 7.68
CA PHE A 174 -25.63 -3.78 6.30
C PHE A 174 -24.87 -5.09 6.09
N GLY A 175 -24.19 -5.63 7.11
CA GLY A 175 -23.30 -6.79 7.03
C GLY A 175 -23.94 -8.07 6.48
N ASP A 176 -25.25 -8.25 6.69
CA ASP A 176 -26.02 -9.41 6.22
C ASP A 176 -26.60 -9.22 4.81
N ASN A 177 -26.49 -8.04 4.21
CA ASN A 177 -26.94 -7.74 2.86
C ASN A 177 -25.74 -7.36 1.97
N PRO A 178 -25.24 -8.29 1.14
CA PRO A 178 -24.05 -8.06 0.32
C PRO A 178 -24.13 -6.84 -0.59
N ASP A 179 -25.29 -6.57 -1.20
CA ASP A 179 -25.48 -5.43 -2.10
C ASP A 179 -25.46 -4.11 -1.34
N ALA A 180 -26.14 -4.06 -0.18
CA ALA A 180 -26.15 -2.90 0.68
C ALA A 180 -24.75 -2.61 1.27
N LEU A 181 -24.04 -3.65 1.74
CA LEU A 181 -22.68 -3.52 2.25
C LEU A 181 -21.71 -3.03 1.17
N LYS A 182 -21.81 -3.58 -0.04
CA LYS A 182 -21.01 -3.13 -1.19
C LYS A 182 -21.26 -1.66 -1.49
N GLN A 183 -22.52 -1.23 -1.56
CA GLN A 183 -22.86 0.16 -1.80
C GLN A 183 -22.36 1.08 -0.69
N ALA A 184 -22.53 0.69 0.57
CA ALA A 184 -22.05 1.45 1.73
C ALA A 184 -20.52 1.56 1.75
N GLY A 185 -19.80 0.48 1.43
CA GLY A 185 -18.34 0.47 1.32
C GLY A 185 -17.81 1.39 0.22
N ILE A 186 -18.46 1.40 -0.95
CA ILE A 186 -18.13 2.33 -2.04
C ILE A 186 -18.37 3.78 -1.62
N ALA A 187 -19.52 4.07 -0.97
CA ALA A 187 -19.84 5.41 -0.50
C ALA A 187 -18.83 5.89 0.56
N TYR A 188 -18.46 5.01 1.49
CA TYR A 188 -17.45 5.28 2.50
C TYR A 188 -16.08 5.60 1.90
N ALA A 189 -15.60 4.76 0.97
CA ALA A 189 -14.32 5.00 0.30
C ALA A 189 -14.34 6.28 -0.56
N THR A 190 -15.48 6.59 -1.19
CA THR A 190 -15.64 7.85 -1.95
C THR A 190 -15.52 9.06 -1.01
N ASP A 191 -16.27 9.07 0.09
CA ASP A 191 -16.21 10.12 1.14
C ASP A 191 -14.80 10.29 1.69
N GLN A 192 -14.13 9.17 1.97
CA GLN A 192 -12.75 9.15 2.42
C GLN A 192 -11.80 9.84 1.43
N ILE A 193 -11.90 9.50 0.14
CA ILE A 193 -11.04 10.06 -0.91
C ILE A 193 -11.33 11.54 -1.15
N VAL A 194 -12.59 11.97 -1.10
CA VAL A 194 -12.97 13.39 -1.22
C VAL A 194 -12.26 14.21 -0.15
N ASP A 195 -12.31 13.77 1.12
CA ASP A 195 -11.65 14.46 2.23
C ASP A 195 -10.12 14.46 2.05
N LEU A 196 -9.51 13.34 1.63
CA LEU A 196 -8.08 13.27 1.35
C LEU A 196 -7.64 14.28 0.29
N ILE A 197 -8.36 14.33 -0.83
CA ILE A 197 -8.08 15.27 -1.93
C ILE A 197 -8.26 16.72 -1.46
N ALA A 198 -9.33 17.02 -0.73
CA ALA A 198 -9.60 18.35 -0.21
C ALA A 198 -8.51 18.84 0.77
N ASN A 199 -7.85 17.93 1.48
CA ASN A 199 -6.72 18.21 2.37
C ASN A 199 -5.35 18.12 1.67
N GLY A 200 -5.31 18.06 0.33
CA GLY A 200 -4.09 18.16 -0.46
C GLY A 200 -3.28 16.86 -0.57
N VAL A 201 -3.86 15.70 -0.27
CA VAL A 201 -3.23 14.40 -0.51
C VAL A 201 -3.17 14.15 -2.03
N ARG A 202 -1.95 14.05 -2.57
CA ARG A 202 -1.71 14.03 -4.02
C ARG A 202 -1.74 12.66 -4.68
N GLY A 203 -1.84 11.58 -3.89
CA GLY A 203 -1.81 10.21 -4.39
C GLY A 203 -2.81 9.34 -3.65
N ILE A 204 -3.66 8.63 -4.39
CA ILE A 204 -4.61 7.65 -3.87
C ILE A 204 -4.29 6.29 -4.52
N HIS A 205 -4.05 5.28 -3.68
CA HIS A 205 -3.83 3.91 -4.10
C HIS A 205 -5.05 3.07 -3.70
N ILE A 206 -5.89 2.67 -4.65
CA ILE A 206 -7.11 1.91 -4.37
C ILE A 206 -6.82 0.41 -4.36
N TYR A 207 -7.06 -0.24 -3.22
CA TYR A 207 -7.02 -1.70 -3.11
C TYR A 207 -8.30 -2.31 -3.69
N THR A 208 -8.27 -2.65 -4.98
CA THR A 208 -9.45 -3.13 -5.72
C THR A 208 -9.87 -4.56 -5.38
N MET A 209 -8.95 -5.36 -4.82
CA MET A 209 -9.20 -6.79 -4.49
C MET A 209 -9.74 -7.60 -5.67
N ASN A 210 -9.23 -7.34 -6.89
CA ASN A 210 -9.66 -7.93 -8.16
C ASN A 210 -11.13 -7.65 -8.53
N LYS A 211 -11.71 -6.56 -8.00
CA LYS A 211 -13.09 -6.11 -8.31
C LYS A 211 -13.05 -4.77 -9.06
N PRO A 212 -12.88 -4.77 -10.40
CA PRO A 212 -12.73 -3.56 -11.18
C PRO A 212 -13.99 -2.68 -11.18
N ASP A 213 -15.17 -3.28 -11.01
CA ASP A 213 -16.46 -2.59 -10.93
C ASP A 213 -16.54 -1.62 -9.72
N ILE A 214 -15.93 -2.00 -8.59
CA ILE A 214 -15.82 -1.14 -7.41
C ILE A 214 -14.95 0.08 -7.71
N ALA A 215 -13.79 -0.14 -8.31
CA ALA A 215 -12.85 0.93 -8.66
C ALA A 215 -13.49 1.91 -9.67
N LEU A 216 -14.14 1.37 -10.71
CA LEU A 216 -14.87 2.17 -11.70
C LEU A 216 -15.97 3.02 -11.06
N LYS A 217 -16.72 2.47 -10.10
CA LYS A 217 -17.77 3.22 -9.42
C LYS A 217 -17.20 4.36 -8.58
N ILE A 218 -16.10 4.13 -7.86
CA ILE A 218 -15.41 5.18 -7.08
C ILE A 218 -14.91 6.27 -8.01
N ILE A 219 -14.20 5.91 -9.10
CA ILE A 219 -13.71 6.89 -10.09
C ILE A 219 -14.87 7.69 -10.69
N SER A 220 -15.99 7.03 -11.04
CA SER A 220 -17.17 7.71 -11.56
C SER A 220 -17.74 8.74 -10.57
N ASN A 221 -17.82 8.39 -9.28
CA ASN A 221 -18.27 9.31 -8.24
C ASN A 221 -17.32 10.52 -8.05
N LEU A 222 -16.04 10.35 -8.38
CA LEU A 222 -14.99 11.37 -8.21
C LEU A 222 -14.68 12.16 -9.49
N SER A 223 -15.31 11.85 -10.62
CA SER A 223 -14.98 12.38 -11.96
C SER A 223 -14.68 13.90 -11.97
N TYR A 224 -15.64 14.73 -11.59
CA TYR A 224 -15.45 16.19 -11.55
C TYR A 224 -14.49 16.67 -10.45
N ILE A 225 -14.30 15.91 -9.38
CA ILE A 225 -13.37 16.27 -8.30
C ILE A 225 -11.93 16.09 -8.76
N LEU A 226 -11.67 15.06 -9.56
CA LEU A 226 -10.36 14.80 -10.15
C LEU A 226 -10.01 15.86 -11.20
N ASP A 227 -11.00 16.39 -11.93
CA ASP A 227 -10.80 17.44 -12.93
C ASP A 227 -10.41 18.81 -12.34
N VAL A 228 -10.81 19.10 -11.09
CA VAL A 228 -10.50 20.40 -10.43
C VAL A 228 -9.03 20.49 -10.00
N ASN A 229 -8.33 19.36 -9.88
CA ASN A 229 -6.94 19.29 -9.41
C ASN A 229 -5.93 18.94 -10.52
N GLY A 230 -6.33 19.07 -11.80
CA GLY A 230 -5.49 18.88 -12.99
C GLY A 230 -4.58 20.06 -13.31
#